data_AF-A0A7Y2DL80-F1
#
_entry.id   AF-A0A7Y2DL80-F1
#
_cell.length_a   1.000
_cell.length_b   1.000
_cell.length_c   1.000
_cell.angle_alpha   90.00
_cell.angle_beta   90.00
_cell.angle_gamma   90.00
#
_symmetry.space_group_name_H-M   'P 1'
#
loop_
_entity.id
_entity.type
_entity.pdbx_description
1 polymer ?
#
loop_
_entity_poly.entity_id
_entity_poly.type
_entity_poly.pdbx_seq_one_letter_code
_entity_poly.pdbx_strand_id
1 'polypeptide(L)'
;GGFRYIYAAFLQEASQVLNNEKLLDLSKEMTLIGDAWRDFALEASRIYKNRSGKTDAYNKVADELEAIAHKEAAFFKKLKKAI
;
A
#
# COMPACT_ATOMS: atom_id res chain seq x y z
N GLY A 1 -4.95 -8.36 1.07
CA GLY A 1 -3.74 -7.88 0.38
C GLY A 1 -2.53 -8.70 0.79
N GLY A 2 -2.23 -9.79 0.07
CA GLY A 2 -1.02 -10.60 0.31
C GLY A 2 0.16 -10.20 -0.58
N PHE A 3 -0.13 -9.81 -1.83
CA PHE A 3 0.89 -9.51 -2.84
C PHE A 3 1.90 -8.44 -2.40
N ARG A 4 1.44 -7.36 -1.75
CA ARG A 4 2.31 -6.26 -1.32
C ARG A 4 3.31 -6.68 -0.24
N TYR A 5 2.89 -7.53 0.71
CA TYR A 5 3.79 -8.08 1.72
C TYR A 5 4.80 -9.06 1.11
N ILE A 6 4.38 -9.89 0.16
CA ILE A 6 5.31 -10.78 -0.58
C ILE A 6 6.32 -9.94 -1.36
N TYR A 7 5.87 -8.87 -2.00
CA TYR A 7 6.75 -7.98 -2.75
C TYR A 7 7.72 -7.20 -1.85
N ALA A 8 7.27 -6.77 -0.67
CA ALA A 8 8.14 -6.19 0.34
C ALA A 8 9.23 -7.18 0.78
N ALA A 9 8.86 -8.42 1.11
CA ALA A 9 9.82 -9.46 1.48
C ALA A 9 10.84 -9.72 0.35
N PHE A 10 10.36 -9.79 -0.90
CA PHE A 10 11.23 -9.90 -2.07
C PHE A 10 12.24 -8.75 -2.17
N LEU A 11 11.81 -7.50 -1.99
CA LEU A 11 12.71 -6.34 -2.04
C LEU A 11 13.74 -6.35 -0.90
N GLN A 12 13.35 -6.84 0.27
CA GLN A 12 14.26 -7.02 1.39
C GLN A 12 15.34 -8.05 1.08
N GLU A 13 14.98 -9.22 0.53
CA GLU A 13 15.96 -10.23 0.11
C GLU A 13 16.84 -9.71 -1.03
N ALA A 14 16.24 -9.04 -2.02
CA ALA A 14 16.96 -8.45 -3.15
C ALA A 14 17.97 -7.38 -2.69
N SER A 15 17.67 -6.61 -1.63
CA SER A 15 18.61 -5.64 -1.05
C SER A 15 19.91 -6.29 -0.58
N GLN A 16 19.84 -7.52 -0.06
CA GLN A 16 21.00 -8.26 0.44
C GLN A 16 21.79 -8.86 -0.71
N VAL A 17 21.09 -9.48 -1.66
CA VAL A 17 21.71 -10.13 -2.83
C VAL A 17 22.41 -9.09 -3.74
N LEU A 18 21.80 -7.92 -3.93
CA LEU A 18 22.32 -6.85 -4.78
C LEU A 18 23.17 -5.82 -4.02
N ASN A 19 23.32 -5.97 -2.71
CA ASN A 19 23.99 -5.03 -1.82
C ASN A 19 23.52 -3.57 -2.01
N ASN A 20 22.19 -3.38 -2.07
CA ASN A 20 21.55 -2.11 -2.35
C ASN A 20 20.58 -1.74 -1.22
N GLU A 21 21.05 -0.95 -0.27
CA GLU A 21 20.28 -0.53 0.92
C GLU A 21 18.99 0.23 0.57
N LYS A 22 18.91 0.89 -0.61
CA LYS A 22 17.67 1.56 -1.03
C LYS A 22 16.52 0.58 -1.20
N LEU A 23 16.80 -0.66 -1.60
CA LEU A 23 15.76 -1.69 -1.73
C LEU A 23 15.20 -2.12 -0.37
N LEU A 24 16.01 -2.04 0.70
CA LEU A 24 15.57 -2.30 2.06
C LEU A 24 14.63 -1.19 2.57
N ASP A 25 14.87 0.07 2.19
CA ASP A 25 13.95 1.15 2.57
C ASP A 25 12.66 1.10 1.74
N LEU A 26 12.76 0.73 0.46
CA LEU A 26 11.59 0.49 -0.38
C LEU A 26 10.76 -0.71 0.10
N SER A 27 11.38 -1.77 0.65
CA SER A 27 10.61 -2.87 1.23
C SER A 27 9.73 -2.41 2.40
N LYS A 28 10.27 -1.59 3.31
CA LYS A 28 9.52 -0.99 4.41
C LYS A 28 8.37 -0.11 3.88
N GLU A 29 8.63 0.71 2.87
CA GLU A 29 7.60 1.56 2.24
C GLU A 29 6.46 0.70 1.63
N MET A 30 6.80 -0.41 0.97
CA MET A 30 5.81 -1.33 0.41
C MET A 30 4.96 -2.02 1.50
N THR A 31 5.56 -2.39 2.64
CA THR A 31 4.81 -2.93 3.79
C THR A 31 3.77 -1.92 4.29
N LEU A 32 4.16 -0.65 4.46
CA LEU A 32 3.25 0.42 4.90
C LEU A 32 2.10 0.65 3.90
N ILE A 33 2.36 0.55 2.59
CA ILE A 33 1.32 0.60 1.56
C ILE A 33 0.38 -0.60 1.70
N GLY A 34 0.93 -1.80 1.96
CA GLY A 34 0.17 -3.01 2.25
C GLY A 34 -0.78 -2.86 3.45
N ASP A 35 -0.29 -2.26 4.53
CA ASP A 35 -1.08 -1.97 5.73
C ASP A 35 -2.22 -0.99 5.43
N ALA A 36 -1.94 0.10 4.71
CA ALA A 36 -2.98 1.05 4.30
C ALA A 36 -4.08 0.39 3.44
N TRP A 37 -3.71 -0.52 2.53
CA TRP A 37 -4.68 -1.31 1.76
C TRP A 37 -5.52 -2.24 2.64
N ARG A 38 -4.95 -2.78 3.73
CA ARG A 38 -5.66 -3.64 4.68
C ARG A 38 -6.67 -2.82 5.48
N ASP A 39 -6.28 -1.64 5.95
CA ASP A 39 -7.15 -0.73 6.69
C ASP A 39 -8.30 -0.24 5.81
N PHE A 40 -8.02 0.20 4.58
CA PHE A 40 -9.04 0.53 3.58
C PHE A 40 -10.04 -0.61 3.38
N ALA A 41 -9.57 -1.85 3.20
CA ALA A 41 -10.45 -3.00 2.99
C ALA A 41 -11.36 -3.26 4.22
N LEU A 42 -10.85 -3.01 5.43
CA LEU A 42 -11.64 -3.12 6.65
C LEU A 42 -12.73 -2.05 6.70
N GLU A 43 -12.40 -0.78 6.44
CA GLU A 43 -13.39 0.32 6.44
C GLU A 43 -14.44 0.13 5.34
N ALA A 44 -14.01 -0.22 4.12
CA ALA A 44 -14.92 -0.54 3.02
C ALA A 44 -15.89 -1.68 3.39
N SER A 45 -15.41 -2.72 4.09
CA SER A 45 -16.26 -3.82 4.55
C SER A 45 -17.29 -3.39 5.59
N ARG A 46 -16.95 -2.41 6.44
CA ARG A 46 -17.87 -1.85 7.46
C ARG A 46 -18.96 -1.02 6.80
N ILE A 47 -18.62 -0.21 5.80
CA ILE A 47 -19.60 0.56 5.02
C ILE A 47 -20.58 -0.38 4.33
N TYR A 48 -20.09 -1.45 3.70
CA TYR A 48 -20.95 -2.45 3.07
C TYR A 48 -21.93 -3.10 4.05
N LYS A 49 -21.53 -3.33 5.30
CA LYS A 49 -22.38 -3.93 6.35
C LYS A 49 -23.34 -2.92 7.00
N ASN A 50 -22.97 -1.65 7.13
CA ASN A 50 -23.79 -0.59 7.73
C ASN A 50 -24.61 0.14 6.66
N ARG A 51 -25.74 -0.46 6.23
CA ARG A 51 -26.71 0.04 5.23
C ARG A 51 -27.30 1.46 5.47
N SER A 52 -26.85 2.22 6.46
CA SER A 52 -27.39 3.52 6.83
C SER A 52 -26.63 4.69 6.18
N GLY A 53 -26.93 4.95 4.91
CA GLY A 53 -27.21 6.28 4.35
C GLY A 53 -26.26 7.47 4.56
N LYS A 54 -25.01 7.29 5.00
CA LYS A 54 -24.05 8.41 5.10
C LYS A 54 -23.19 8.48 3.85
N THR A 55 -23.61 9.30 2.88
CA THR A 55 -22.84 9.64 1.67
C THR A 55 -21.38 10.01 1.98
N ASP A 56 -21.14 10.63 3.14
CA ASP A 56 -19.81 10.99 3.65
C ASP A 56 -18.86 9.80 3.87
N ALA A 57 -19.38 8.62 4.22
CA ALA A 57 -18.55 7.44 4.44
C ALA A 57 -17.96 6.90 3.14
N TYR A 58 -18.73 6.94 2.05
CA TYR A 58 -18.25 6.54 0.73
C TYR A 58 -17.20 7.51 0.19
N ASN A 59 -17.38 8.81 0.39
CA ASN A 59 -16.39 9.82 0.01
C ASN A 59 -15.07 9.61 0.75
N LYS A 60 -15.11 9.36 2.06
CA LYS A 60 -13.89 9.09 2.85
C LYS A 60 -13.10 7.89 2.34
N VAL A 61 -13.78 6.78 2.06
CA VAL A 61 -13.13 5.57 1.53
C VAL A 61 -12.62 5.79 0.10
N ALA A 62 -13.27 6.64 -0.70
CA ALA A 62 -12.75 7.06 -1.99
C ALA A 62 -11.46 7.91 -1.86
N ASP A 63 -11.43 8.87 -0.94
CA ASP A 63 -10.25 9.70 -0.66
C ASP A 63 -9.07 8.84 -0.16
N GLU A 64 -9.35 7.86 0.71
CA GLU A 64 -8.35 6.89 1.17
C GLU A 64 -7.78 6.06 0.02
N LEU A 65 -8.65 5.57 -0.87
CA LEU A 65 -8.25 4.79 -2.04
C LEU A 65 -7.34 5.61 -2.96
N GLU A 66 -7.71 6.87 -3.23
CA GLU A 66 -6.93 7.78 -4.07
C GLU A 66 -5.57 8.09 -3.42
N ALA A 67 -5.53 8.33 -2.12
CA ALA A 67 -4.29 8.54 -1.38
C ALA A 67 -3.37 7.31 -1.45
N ILE A 68 -3.92 6.10 -1.32
CA ILE A 68 -3.16 4.85 -1.45
C ILE A 68 -2.62 4.69 -2.88
N ALA A 69 -3.43 4.97 -3.89
CA ALA A 69 -3.03 4.91 -5.30
C ALA A 69 -1.87 5.88 -5.59
N HIS A 70 -1.91 7.10 -5.05
CA HIS A 70 -0.81 8.06 -5.18
C HIS A 70 0.48 7.57 -4.52
N LYS A 71 0.39 6.99 -3.30
CA LYS A 71 1.55 6.40 -2.61
C LYS A 71 2.16 5.27 -3.42
N GLU A 72 1.34 4.36 -3.95
CA GLU A 72 1.79 3.23 -4.75
C GLU A 72 2.42 3.68 -6.08
N ALA A 73 1.84 4.67 -6.76
CA ALA A 73 2.41 5.24 -7.96
C ALA A 73 3.76 5.94 -7.69
N ALA A 74 3.87 6.69 -6.59
CA ALA A 74 5.13 7.31 -6.19
C ALA A 74 6.19 6.25 -5.84
N PHE A 75 5.80 5.20 -5.13
CA PHE A 75 6.65 4.06 -4.82
C PHE A 75 7.25 3.43 -6.09
N PHE A 76 6.43 3.06 -7.09
CA PHE A 76 6.96 2.41 -8.30
C PHE A 76 7.86 3.34 -9.12
N LYS A 77 7.62 4.66 -9.10
CA LYS A 77 8.51 5.65 -9.71
C LYS A 77 9.86 5.73 -8.98
N LYS A 78 9.88 5.65 -7.64
CA LYS A 78 11.12 5.59 -6.86
C LYS A 78 11.87 4.29 -7.13
N LEU A 79 11.16 3.16 -7.10
CA LEU A 79 11.73 1.85 -7.36
C LEU A 79 12.42 1.81 -8.72
N LYS A 80 11.76 2.27 -9.79
CA LYS A 80 12.36 2.35 -11.14
C LYS A 80 13.68 3.13 -11.21
N LYS A 81 13.94 4.07 -10.29
CA LYS A 81 15.18 4.85 -10.22
C LYS A 81 16.25 4.20 -9.34
N ALA A 82 15.87 3.24 -8.50
CA ALA A 82 16.74 2.59 -7.51
C ALA A 82 17.33 1.26 -8.02
N ILE A 83 16.80 0.74 -9.13
CA ILE A 83 17.30 -0.41 -9.91
C ILE A 83 17.92 0.07 -11.22
#